data_AF-A0A2G9C1X4-F1
#
_entry.id   AF-A0A2G9C1X4-F1
#
_cell.length_a   1.000
_cell.length_b   1.000
_cell.length_c   1.000
_cell.angle_alpha   90.00
_cell.angle_beta   90.00
_cell.angle_gamma   90.00
#
_symmetry.space_group_name_H-M   'P 1'
#
loop_
_entity.id
_entity.type
_entity.pdbx_description
1 polymer ?
#
loop_
_entity_poly.entity_id
_entity_poly.type
_entity_poly.pdbx_seq_one_letter_code
_entity_poly.pdbx_strand_id
1 'polypeptide(L)'
;SYLGSSFAIIAPTIAASTSHGPSGALGGIVIVGALLILIGAVVHFAGIGWIESLMPPVVTGSIVALVGFNLAPAAKANFEEDAVTAAVVLVLLLLSLVVFRGLLGRLAIFTSVVIGYFEALARGKVDTSAIGAADWVGLPEFTTPTFLLSVLPMFIPVVMVLVVENIGHV
;
A
#
# COMPACT_ATOMS: atom_id res chain seq x y z
N SER A 1 -14.44 7.53 -3.22
CA SER A 1 -13.17 6.87 -2.86
C SER A 1 -13.12 5.45 -3.38
N TYR A 2 -11.99 5.05 -3.96
CA TYR A 2 -11.72 3.65 -4.30
C TYR A 2 -11.15 2.97 -3.05
N LEU A 3 -11.72 1.83 -2.64
CA LEU A 3 -11.18 1.03 -1.55
C LEU A 3 -10.03 0.18 -2.10
N GLY A 4 -8.80 0.58 -1.78
CA GLY A 4 -7.57 -0.18 -2.03
C GLY A 4 -6.77 -0.33 -0.75
N SER A 5 -5.75 -1.21 -0.76
CA SER A 5 -4.80 -1.30 0.35
C SER A 5 -4.01 0.01 0.46
N SER A 6 -4.05 0.68 1.61
CA SER A 6 -3.29 1.91 1.80
C SER A 6 -1.81 1.59 2.03
N PHE A 7 -0.92 2.34 1.39
CA PHE A 7 0.51 2.16 1.60
C PHE A 7 0.97 2.59 3.00
N ALA A 8 0.21 3.46 3.67
CA ALA A 8 0.55 3.98 4.99
C ALA A 8 0.58 2.88 6.07
N ILE A 9 -0.13 1.76 5.87
CA ILE A 9 -0.15 0.63 6.81
C ILE A 9 0.95 -0.41 6.58
N ILE A 10 1.77 -0.32 5.53
CA ILE A 10 2.79 -1.34 5.23
C ILE A 10 3.87 -1.37 6.33
N ALA A 11 4.48 -0.23 6.62
CA ALA A 11 5.55 -0.13 7.60
C ALA A 11 5.15 -0.63 9.02
N PRO A 12 4.02 -0.18 9.62
CA PRO A 12 3.63 -0.69 10.94
C PRO A 12 3.20 -2.16 10.91
N THR A 13 2.64 -2.64 9.79
CA THR A 13 2.30 -4.06 9.61
C THR A 13 3.55 -4.93 9.63
N ILE A 14 4.61 -4.53 8.92
CA ILE A 14 5.90 -5.25 8.95
C ILE A 14 6.47 -5.25 10.37
N ALA A 15 6.53 -4.09 11.02
CA ALA A 15 7.08 -3.97 12.37
C ALA A 15 6.30 -4.80 13.42
N ALA A 16 4.96 -4.80 13.33
CA ALA A 16 4.11 -5.62 14.19
C ALA A 16 4.25 -7.11 13.89
N SER A 17 4.39 -7.49 12.61
CA SER A 17 4.61 -8.88 12.21
C SER A 17 5.95 -9.41 12.70
N THR A 18 7.01 -8.60 12.69
CA THR A 18 8.33 -8.99 13.21
C THR A 18 8.33 -9.17 14.73
N SER A 19 7.55 -8.37 15.46
CA SER A 19 7.56 -8.37 16.93
C SER A 19 6.55 -9.33 17.56
N HIS A 20 5.37 -9.51 16.94
CA HIS A 20 4.25 -10.25 17.52
C HIS A 20 3.57 -11.19 16.52
N GLY A 21 4.20 -11.45 15.37
CA GLY A 21 3.69 -12.33 14.34
C GLY A 21 2.51 -11.76 13.54
N PRO A 22 2.01 -12.51 12.55
CA PRO A 22 0.92 -12.06 11.68
C PRO A 22 -0.38 -11.71 12.43
N SER A 23 -0.68 -12.42 13.51
CA SER A 23 -1.88 -12.15 14.33
C SER A 23 -1.83 -10.80 15.04
N GLY A 24 -0.66 -10.38 15.52
CA GLY A 24 -0.46 -9.06 16.13
C GLY A 24 -0.59 -7.92 15.12
N ALA A 25 -0.08 -8.11 13.90
CA ALA A 25 -0.26 -7.15 12.81
C ALA A 25 -1.74 -7.00 12.41
N LEU A 26 -2.47 -8.11 12.31
CA LEU A 26 -3.92 -8.10 12.07
C LEU A 26 -4.69 -7.39 13.18
N GLY A 27 -4.31 -7.61 14.44
CA GLY A 27 -4.87 -6.88 15.58
C GLY A 27 -4.68 -5.37 15.45
N GLY A 28 -3.49 -4.92 15.05
CA GLY A 28 -3.21 -3.52 14.76
C GLY A 28 -4.09 -2.94 13.64
N ILE A 29 -4.24 -3.67 12.53
CA ILE A 29 -5.09 -3.27 11.39
C ILE A 29 -6.56 -3.13 11.81
N VAL A 30 -7.08 -4.08 12.59
CA VAL A 30 -8.45 -4.01 13.11
C VAL A 30 -8.65 -2.78 13.99
N ILE A 31 -7.68 -2.45 14.83
CA ILE A 31 -7.76 -1.26 15.69
C ILE A 31 -7.72 0.02 14.84
N VAL A 32 -6.89 0.09 13.79
CA VAL A 32 -6.92 1.22 12.84
C VAL A 32 -8.31 1.39 12.24
N GLY A 33 -8.94 0.30 11.78
CA GLY A 33 -10.30 0.35 11.26
C GLY A 33 -11.30 0.86 12.29
N ALA A 34 -11.23 0.37 13.53
CA ALA A 34 -12.09 0.84 14.62
C ALA A 34 -11.88 2.33 14.95
N LEU A 35 -10.64 2.81 14.93
CA LEU A 35 -10.32 4.22 15.15
C LEU A 35 -10.85 5.10 14.01
N LEU A 36 -10.74 4.66 12.75
CA LEU A 36 -11.33 5.37 11.61
C LEU A 36 -12.85 5.44 11.70
N ILE A 37 -13.52 4.37 12.14
CA ILE A 37 -14.97 4.38 12.42
C ILE A 37 -15.30 5.42 13.50
N LEU A 38 -14.51 5.45 14.58
CA LEU A 38 -14.71 6.40 15.68
C LEU A 38 -14.53 7.84 15.21
N ILE A 39 -13.48 8.14 14.45
CA ILE A 39 -13.24 9.46 13.88
C ILE A 39 -14.38 9.83 12.92
N GLY A 40 -14.80 8.90 12.06
CA GLY A 40 -15.93 9.10 11.15
C GLY A 40 -17.22 9.43 11.90
N ALA A 41 -17.49 8.75 13.01
CA ALA A 41 -18.63 9.05 13.88
C ALA A 41 -18.52 10.45 14.48
N VAL A 42 -17.35 10.86 14.99
CA VAL A 42 -17.13 12.22 15.52
C VAL A 42 -17.37 13.27 14.43
N VAL A 43 -16.81 13.06 13.25
CA VAL A 43 -16.98 13.96 12.09
C VAL A 43 -18.45 14.07 11.67
N HIS A 44 -19.20 12.97 11.73
CA HIS A 44 -20.63 12.97 11.40
C HIS A 44 -21.43 13.97 12.25
N PHE A 45 -21.06 14.17 13.52
CA PHE A 45 -21.74 15.09 14.43
C PHE A 45 -21.08 16.48 14.53
N ALA A 46 -19.75 16.55 14.53
CA ALA A 46 -18.99 17.77 14.77
C ALA A 46 -18.58 18.52 13.48
N GLY A 47 -18.77 17.91 12.31
CA GLY A 47 -18.27 18.42 11.03
C GLY A 47 -16.76 18.23 10.85
N ILE A 48 -16.26 18.63 9.66
CA ILE A 48 -14.85 18.43 9.25
C ILE A 48 -13.91 19.58 9.58
N GLY A 49 -14.42 20.77 9.94
CA GLY A 49 -13.60 21.99 10.01
C GLY A 49 -12.44 21.94 11.00
N TRP A 50 -12.56 21.15 12.07
CA TRP A 50 -11.45 20.93 13.01
C TRP A 50 -10.32 20.11 12.39
N ILE A 51 -10.63 19.15 11.51
CA ILE A 51 -9.62 18.37 10.78
C ILE A 51 -8.93 19.26 9.76
N GLU A 52 -9.69 20.04 8.99
CA GLU A 52 -9.13 20.98 8.01
C GLU A 52 -8.20 22.00 8.66
N SER A 53 -8.54 22.49 9.86
CA SER A 53 -7.68 23.38 10.63
C SER A 53 -6.40 22.70 11.14
N LEU A 54 -6.44 21.40 11.44
CA LEU A 54 -5.26 20.62 11.85
C LEU A 54 -4.41 20.16 10.67
N MET A 55 -4.99 20.10 9.48
CA MET A 55 -4.39 19.54 8.26
C MET A 55 -4.36 20.56 7.11
N PRO A 56 -3.72 21.73 7.30
CA PRO A 56 -3.53 22.66 6.20
C PRO A 56 -2.69 22.02 5.08
N PRO A 57 -2.72 22.56 3.84
CA PRO A 57 -2.06 21.94 2.67
C PRO A 57 -0.58 21.58 2.89
N VAL A 58 0.15 22.36 3.69
CA VAL A 58 1.54 22.07 4.05
C VAL A 58 1.70 20.78 4.87
N VAL A 59 0.77 20.49 5.77
CA VAL A 59 0.77 19.28 6.61
C VAL A 59 0.39 18.07 5.76
N THR A 60 -0.70 18.19 5.00
CA THR A 60 -1.19 17.14 4.10
C THR A 60 -0.13 16.74 3.08
N GLY A 61 0.48 17.71 2.38
CA GLY A 61 1.55 17.45 1.42
C GLY A 61 2.80 16.84 2.06
N SER A 62 3.19 17.30 3.26
CA SER A 62 4.33 16.72 3.98
C SER A 62 4.09 15.27 4.37
N ILE A 63 2.87 14.94 4.84
CA ILE A 63 2.50 13.57 5.20
C ILE A 63 2.52 12.65 3.99
N VAL A 64 1.92 13.07 2.87
CA VAL A 64 1.91 12.28 1.62
C VAL A 64 3.35 12.05 1.12
N ALA A 65 4.20 13.07 1.16
CA ALA A 65 5.61 12.92 0.80
C ALA A 65 6.36 11.95 1.72
N LEU A 66 6.12 12.00 3.03
CA LEU A 66 6.71 11.07 4.01
C LEU A 66 6.27 9.62 3.78
N VAL A 67 5.02 9.38 3.38
CA VAL A 67 4.55 8.03 3.00
C VAL A 67 5.35 7.53 1.79
N GLY A 68 5.48 8.35 0.75
CA GLY A 68 6.30 8.01 -0.43
C GLY A 68 7.76 7.71 -0.08
N PHE A 69 8.39 8.55 0.75
CA PHE A 69 9.77 8.35 1.19
C PHE A 69 9.96 7.11 2.06
N ASN A 70 8.98 6.74 2.89
CA ASN A 70 9.04 5.50 3.66
C ASN A 70 9.00 4.24 2.77
N LEU A 71 8.40 4.32 1.58
CA LEU A 71 8.34 3.19 0.64
C LEU A 71 9.55 3.14 -0.30
N ALA A 72 10.29 4.25 -0.45
CA ALA A 72 11.44 4.33 -1.35
C ALA A 72 12.51 3.25 -1.09
N PRO A 73 12.88 2.90 0.17
CA PRO A 73 13.83 1.81 0.42
C PRO A 73 13.33 0.45 -0.06
N ALA A 74 12.04 0.15 0.10
CA ALA A 74 11.45 -1.10 -0.38
C ALA A 74 11.46 -1.17 -1.91
N ALA A 75 11.12 -0.07 -2.58
CA ALA A 75 11.21 0.03 -4.04
C ALA A 75 12.65 -0.16 -4.54
N LYS A 76 13.64 0.46 -3.87
CA LYS A 76 15.07 0.27 -4.18
C LYS A 76 15.49 -1.18 -4.01
N ALA A 77 15.11 -1.83 -2.92
CA ALA A 77 15.46 -3.23 -2.66
C ALA A 77 14.92 -4.17 -3.75
N ASN A 78 13.66 -3.99 -4.15
CA ASN A 78 13.05 -4.75 -5.26
C ASN A 78 13.74 -4.47 -6.60
N PHE A 79 14.16 -3.21 -6.84
CA PHE A 79 14.91 -2.85 -8.05
C PHE A 79 16.28 -3.54 -8.10
N GLU A 80 16.97 -3.64 -6.96
CA GLU A 80 18.30 -4.26 -6.88
C GLU A 80 18.28 -5.78 -7.03
N GLU A 81 17.14 -6.43 -6.73
CA GLU A 81 16.98 -7.88 -6.87
C GLU A 81 17.07 -8.35 -8.34
N ASP A 82 16.47 -7.61 -9.27
CA ASP A 82 16.67 -7.79 -10.72
C ASP A 82 16.59 -6.46 -11.48
N ALA A 83 17.69 -5.72 -11.44
CA ALA A 83 17.81 -4.38 -12.02
C ALA A 83 17.48 -4.34 -13.52
N VAL A 84 17.68 -5.44 -14.25
CA VAL A 84 17.35 -5.50 -15.68
C VAL A 84 15.83 -5.51 -15.87
N THR A 85 15.09 -6.38 -15.16
CA THR A 85 13.61 -6.38 -15.23
C THR A 85 13.07 -5.04 -14.80
N ALA A 86 13.58 -4.52 -13.69
CA ALA A 86 13.10 -3.29 -13.09
C ALA A 86 13.34 -2.08 -14.02
N ALA A 87 14.51 -2.01 -14.68
CA ALA A 87 14.79 -0.98 -15.67
C ALA A 87 13.88 -1.09 -16.91
N VAL A 88 13.62 -2.31 -17.39
CA VAL A 88 12.69 -2.54 -18.52
C VAL A 88 11.29 -2.05 -18.16
N VAL A 89 10.75 -2.44 -17.01
CA VAL A 89 9.43 -2.00 -16.53
C VAL A 89 9.38 -0.48 -16.39
N LEU A 90 10.42 0.13 -15.81
CA LEU A 90 10.50 1.59 -15.63
C LEU A 90 10.52 2.34 -16.96
N VAL A 91 11.34 1.90 -17.91
CA VAL A 91 11.42 2.51 -19.25
C VAL A 91 10.09 2.36 -19.99
N LEU A 92 9.47 1.18 -19.95
CA LEU A 92 8.16 0.94 -20.57
C LEU A 92 7.07 1.81 -19.94
N LEU A 93 7.10 1.99 -18.63
CA LEU A 93 6.17 2.87 -17.92
C LEU A 93 6.32 4.32 -18.38
N LEU A 94 7.55 4.85 -18.37
CA LEU A 94 7.84 6.22 -18.79
C LEU A 94 7.45 6.44 -20.26
N LEU A 95 7.79 5.51 -21.15
CA LEU A 95 7.40 5.58 -22.56
C LEU A 95 5.89 5.52 -22.71
N SER A 96 5.20 4.66 -21.96
CA SER A 96 3.75 4.53 -22.05
C SER A 96 3.02 5.80 -21.61
N LEU A 97 3.53 6.48 -20.58
CA LEU A 97 2.98 7.75 -20.09
C LEU A 97 3.19 8.91 -21.08
N VAL A 98 4.28 8.89 -21.87
CA VAL A 98 4.61 9.95 -22.82
C VAL A 98 3.96 9.72 -24.20
N VAL A 99 3.99 8.47 -24.69
CA VAL A 99 3.61 8.13 -26.06
C VAL A 99 2.13 7.81 -26.18
N PHE A 100 1.57 7.03 -25.25
CA PHE A 100 0.19 6.57 -25.35
C PHE A 100 -0.79 7.53 -24.67
N ARG A 101 -1.94 7.72 -25.30
CA ARG A 101 -3.07 8.50 -24.78
C ARG A 101 -4.31 7.61 -24.64
N GLY A 102 -5.29 8.07 -23.87
CA GLY A 102 -6.56 7.35 -23.71
C GLY A 102 -6.47 6.16 -22.75
N LEU A 103 -6.98 4.98 -23.14
CA LEU A 103 -7.03 3.80 -22.26
C LEU A 103 -5.64 3.25 -21.92
N LEU A 104 -4.73 3.20 -22.90
CA LEU A 104 -3.38 2.67 -22.69
C LEU A 104 -2.52 3.56 -21.78
N GLY A 105 -2.69 4.89 -21.84
CA GLY A 105 -2.06 5.80 -20.89
C GLY A 105 -2.58 5.61 -19.45
N ARG A 106 -3.88 5.28 -19.29
CA ARG A 106 -4.48 4.97 -17.98
C ARG A 106 -4.05 3.62 -17.41
N LEU A 107 -3.72 2.66 -18.28
CA LEU A 107 -3.25 1.31 -17.91
C LEU A 107 -1.71 1.17 -17.97
N ALA A 108 -0.97 2.28 -18.08
CA ALA A 108 0.48 2.26 -18.33
C ALA A 108 1.26 1.41 -17.33
N ILE A 109 0.91 1.45 -16.05
CA ILE A 109 1.54 0.62 -15.00
C ILE A 109 1.26 -0.86 -15.28
N PHE A 110 -0.01 -1.22 -15.48
CA PHE A 110 -0.42 -2.60 -15.72
C PHE A 110 0.27 -3.18 -16.96
N THR A 111 0.24 -2.49 -18.10
CA THR A 111 0.84 -2.98 -19.34
C THR A 111 2.35 -3.13 -19.21
N SER A 112 3.02 -2.20 -18.53
CA SER A 112 4.48 -2.25 -18.34
C SER A 112 4.89 -3.43 -17.45
N VAL A 113 4.14 -3.71 -16.39
CA VAL A 113 4.37 -4.87 -15.51
C VAL A 113 4.12 -6.18 -16.24
N VAL A 114 3.05 -6.29 -17.04
CA VAL A 114 2.76 -7.50 -17.84
C VAL A 114 3.89 -7.79 -18.82
N ILE A 115 4.38 -6.78 -19.54
CA ILE A 115 5.50 -6.95 -20.47
C ILE A 115 6.79 -7.31 -19.71
N GLY A 116 7.06 -6.65 -18.58
CA GLY A 116 8.21 -6.97 -17.73
C GLY A 116 8.17 -8.40 -17.18
N TYR A 117 6.99 -8.91 -16.83
CA TYR A 117 6.83 -10.30 -16.41
C TYR A 117 7.21 -11.28 -17.53
N PHE A 118 6.74 -11.06 -18.76
CA PHE A 118 7.10 -11.93 -19.89
C PHE A 118 8.58 -11.85 -20.24
N GLU A 119 9.19 -10.68 -20.08
CA GLU A 119 10.62 -10.48 -20.27
C GLU A 119 11.44 -11.23 -19.20
N ALA A 120 11.05 -11.15 -17.93
CA ALA A 120 11.65 -11.93 -16.85
C ALA A 120 11.46 -13.43 -17.06
N LEU A 121 10.29 -13.86 -17.53
CA LEU A 121 10.00 -15.25 -17.87
C LEU A 121 10.92 -15.75 -18.99
N ALA A 122 11.11 -14.96 -20.05
CA ALA A 122 12.03 -15.29 -21.15
C ALA A 122 13.50 -15.38 -20.70
N ARG A 123 13.88 -14.65 -19.65
CA ARG A 123 15.20 -14.75 -19.01
C ARG A 123 15.32 -15.87 -17.97
N GLY A 124 14.27 -16.67 -17.76
CA GLY A 124 14.26 -17.74 -16.76
C GLY A 124 14.31 -17.23 -15.31
N LYS A 125 13.85 -16.00 -15.07
CA LYS A 125 13.81 -15.36 -13.75
C LYS A 125 12.53 -15.63 -12.97
N VAL A 126 11.56 -16.30 -13.61
CA VAL A 126 10.25 -16.61 -13.02
C VAL A 126 10.19 -18.10 -12.73
N ASP A 127 10.01 -18.45 -11.46
CA ASP A 127 9.69 -19.83 -11.05
C ASP A 127 8.17 -20.06 -11.16
N THR A 128 7.77 -20.95 -12.05
CA THR A 128 6.36 -21.30 -12.29
C THR A 128 5.93 -22.57 -11.55
N SER A 129 6.80 -23.17 -10.73
CA SER A 129 6.51 -24.43 -10.00
C SER A 129 5.26 -24.33 -9.13
N ALA A 130 5.06 -23.19 -8.46
CA ALA A 130 3.91 -22.93 -7.61
C ALA A 130 2.57 -22.90 -8.38
N ILE A 131 2.59 -22.53 -9.67
CA ILE A 131 1.37 -22.49 -10.51
C ILE A 131 0.84 -23.90 -10.73
N GLY A 132 1.73 -24.87 -10.98
CA GLY A 132 1.35 -26.26 -11.19
C GLY A 132 0.94 -26.99 -9.90
N ALA A 133 1.43 -26.53 -8.75
CA ALA A 133 1.11 -27.07 -7.44
C ALA A 133 -0.15 -26.45 -6.80
N ALA A 134 -0.68 -25.37 -7.37
CA ALA A 134 -1.82 -24.66 -6.81
C ALA A 134 -3.14 -25.43 -7.04
N ASP A 135 -3.98 -25.45 -6.01
CA ASP A 135 -5.34 -25.97 -6.13
C ASP A 135 -6.19 -25.06 -7.03
N TRP A 136 -7.07 -25.66 -7.83
CA TRP A 136 -8.04 -24.92 -8.64
C TRP A 136 -9.06 -24.13 -7.80
N VAL A 137 -9.36 -24.63 -6.60
CA VAL A 137 -10.21 -23.98 -5.61
C VAL A 137 -9.54 -24.14 -4.26
N GLY A 138 -9.08 -23.02 -3.69
CA GLY A 138 -8.48 -22.97 -2.36
C GLY A 138 -9.10 -21.84 -1.55
N LEU A 139 -9.25 -22.06 -0.24
CA LEU A 139 -9.53 -20.98 0.69
C LEU A 139 -8.20 -20.32 1.09
N PRO A 140 -8.17 -18.98 1.28
CA PRO A 140 -6.99 -18.33 1.83
C PRO A 140 -6.74 -18.82 3.25
N GLU A 141 -5.48 -18.72 3.71
CA GLU A 141 -5.16 -18.98 5.11
C GLU A 141 -5.81 -17.92 6.01
N PHE A 142 -6.64 -18.36 6.95
CA PHE A 142 -7.27 -17.48 7.93
C PHE A 142 -6.41 -17.40 9.18
N THR A 143 -6.04 -16.18 9.55
CA THR A 143 -5.35 -15.90 10.81
C THR A 143 -6.24 -15.02 11.68
N THR A 144 -6.37 -15.36 12.96
CA THR A 144 -7.16 -14.56 13.91
C THR A 144 -6.33 -13.40 14.45
N PRO A 145 -6.94 -12.20 14.64
CA PRO A 145 -6.23 -11.06 15.21
C PRO A 145 -5.95 -11.26 16.71
N THR A 146 -4.77 -10.84 17.15
CA THR A 146 -4.43 -10.74 18.58
C THR A 146 -4.28 -9.28 18.96
N PHE A 147 -5.04 -8.82 19.93
CA PHE A 147 -5.04 -7.42 20.35
C PHE A 147 -3.98 -7.18 21.41
N LEU A 148 -2.92 -6.46 21.02
CA LEU A 148 -1.79 -6.16 21.87
C LEU A 148 -1.62 -4.65 21.98
N LEU A 149 -1.69 -4.15 23.22
CA LEU A 149 -1.52 -2.72 23.49
C LEU A 149 -0.12 -2.21 23.08
N SER A 150 0.88 -3.10 23.09
CA SER A 150 2.25 -2.83 22.63
C SER A 150 2.34 -2.46 21.15
N VAL A 151 1.36 -2.88 20.33
CA VAL A 151 1.33 -2.63 18.89
C VAL A 151 0.68 -1.29 18.55
N LEU A 152 -0.17 -0.76 19.42
CA LEU A 152 -0.92 0.49 19.19
C LEU A 152 -0.05 1.70 18.81
N PRO A 153 1.08 1.98 19.49
CA PRO A 153 1.88 3.16 19.19
C PRO A 153 2.41 3.18 17.75
N MET A 154 2.59 2.01 17.12
CA MET A 154 3.03 1.90 15.72
C MET A 154 1.93 2.28 14.72
N PHE A 155 0.67 2.04 15.06
CA PHE A 155 -0.47 2.21 14.16
C PHE A 155 -1.22 3.54 14.35
N ILE A 156 -1.22 4.12 15.55
CA ILE A 156 -1.92 5.39 15.83
C ILE A 156 -1.51 6.52 14.85
N PRO A 157 -0.21 6.76 14.58
CA PRO A 157 0.19 7.80 13.63
C PRO A 157 -0.39 7.59 12.22
N VAL A 158 -0.54 6.33 11.82
CA VAL A 158 -1.07 5.97 10.50
C VAL A 158 -2.55 6.28 10.37
N VAL A 159 -3.33 6.22 11.44
CA VAL A 159 -4.74 6.65 11.42
C VAL A 159 -4.85 8.10 10.95
N MET A 160 -3.97 8.97 11.44
CA MET A 160 -3.97 10.38 11.03
C MET A 160 -3.64 10.52 9.54
N VAL A 161 -2.69 9.73 9.03
CA VAL A 161 -2.35 9.69 7.60
C VAL A 161 -3.56 9.24 6.76
N LEU A 162 -4.27 8.21 7.20
CA LEU A 162 -5.44 7.68 6.49
C LEU A 162 -6.61 8.67 6.48
N VAL A 163 -6.78 9.45 7.55
CA VAL A 163 -7.78 10.54 7.60
C VAL A 163 -7.42 11.62 6.58
N VAL A 164 -6.15 12.05 6.52
CA VAL A 164 -5.66 13.00 5.50
C VAL A 164 -5.93 12.48 4.09
N GLU A 165 -5.52 11.23 3.83
CA GLU A 165 -5.67 10.58 2.53
C GLU A 165 -7.15 10.54 2.12
N ASN A 166 -8.05 10.18 3.02
CA ASN A 166 -9.47 10.11 2.68
C ASN A 166 -10.09 11.50 2.44
N ILE A 167 -9.64 12.55 3.13
CA ILE A 167 -10.16 13.92 2.91
C ILE A 167 -9.65 14.49 1.60
N GLY A 168 -8.37 14.27 1.24
CA GLY A 168 -7.78 14.82 0.01
C GLY A 168 -8.31 14.19 -1.28
N HIS A 169 -8.95 13.02 -1.20
CA HIS A 169 -9.51 12.29 -2.35
C HIS A 169 -11.03 12.52 -2.55
N VAL A 170 -11.69 13.26 -1.65
CA VAL A 170 -13.11 13.65 -1.75
C VAL A 170 -13.22 15.05 -2.36
#